data_AF-A0A0G0AY61-F1
#
_entry.id   AF-A0A0G0AY61-F1
#
_cell.length_a   1.000
_cell.length_b   1.000
_cell.length_c   1.000
_cell.angle_alpha   90.00
_cell.angle_beta   90.00
_cell.angle_gamma   90.00
#
_symmetry.space_group_name_H-M   'P 1'
#
loop_
_entity.id
_entity.type
_entity.pdbx_description
1 polymer ?
#
loop_
_entity_poly.entity_id
_entity_poly.type
_entity_poly.pdbx_seq_one_letter_code
_entity_poly.pdbx_strand_id
1 'polypeptide(L)'
;MSGVSRCNDTSTITITNPSPWWQVKDGDVTTNGDISSSVFPAGTQFILDGSGGFPGVPTYSGSLSVGIGTISSKLWNANTSTTQGKLFDYLYFNSLIPSDVIPTVATNASLRSTGFTKYGYEWFKSDGSLTIEIDSNINFAGRKVILLVDGYLTIRSNINLTDGVGFFGTFVNGNINLNPAVTQLEGIYLADGIFNTNTGSNALWVRGSVASYGGITLGRDLVNNDGNPAELFEYGPDQVMLFPSKLAFRRTKWVEVAP
;
A
#
# COMPACT_ATOMS: atom_id res chain seq x y z
N MET A 1 -16.32 -48.51 -53.56
CA MET A 1 -15.39 -47.90 -52.59
C MET A 1 -16.08 -46.67 -52.04
N SER A 2 -16.65 -46.74 -50.84
CA SER A 2 -17.40 -45.61 -50.26
C SER A 2 -16.45 -44.77 -49.41
N GLY A 3 -16.23 -43.52 -49.84
CA GLY A 3 -15.39 -42.55 -49.13
C GLY A 3 -16.15 -41.99 -47.92
N VAL A 4 -15.56 -42.11 -46.74
CA VAL A 4 -16.13 -41.55 -45.51
C VAL A 4 -15.95 -40.03 -45.54
N SER A 5 -17.05 -39.28 -45.61
CA SER A 5 -17.04 -37.82 -45.42
C SER A 5 -16.80 -37.52 -43.94
N ARG A 6 -15.68 -36.86 -43.65
CA ARG A 6 -15.38 -36.36 -42.30
C ARG A 6 -15.88 -34.92 -42.21
N CYS A 7 -16.90 -34.71 -41.39
CA CYS A 7 -17.30 -33.36 -40.99
C CYS A 7 -16.31 -32.87 -39.92
N ASN A 8 -15.63 -31.77 -40.20
CA ASN A 8 -14.91 -31.01 -39.18
C ASN A 8 -15.82 -29.87 -38.74
N ASP A 9 -16.12 -29.83 -37.45
CA ASP A 9 -16.79 -28.70 -36.80
C ASP A 9 -15.74 -27.96 -35.97
N THR A 10 -15.74 -26.63 -36.08
CA THR A 10 -14.85 -25.76 -35.30
C THR A 10 -15.73 -24.89 -34.43
N SER A 11 -15.79 -25.20 -33.13
CA SER A 11 -16.41 -24.36 -32.13
C SER A 11 -15.39 -23.35 -31.61
N THR A 12 -15.77 -22.07 -31.62
CA THR A 12 -14.98 -21.00 -31.01
C THR A 12 -15.24 -21.00 -29.51
N ILE A 13 -14.24 -21.39 -28.71
CA ILE A 13 -14.28 -21.24 -27.26
C ILE A 13 -13.79 -19.83 -26.93
N THR A 14 -14.69 -18.96 -26.47
CA THR A 14 -14.31 -17.63 -25.97
C THR A 14 -13.88 -17.77 -24.51
N ILE A 15 -12.58 -17.65 -24.25
CA ILE A 15 -12.05 -17.53 -22.89
C ILE A 15 -12.19 -16.06 -22.48
N THR A 16 -13.05 -15.78 -21.51
CA THR A 16 -13.20 -14.42 -20.94
C THR A 16 -12.11 -14.18 -19.91
N ASN A 17 -11.38 -13.06 -20.04
CA ASN A 17 -10.43 -12.61 -19.02
C ASN A 17 -11.17 -12.47 -17.68
N PRO A 18 -10.66 -13.04 -16.57
CA PRO A 18 -11.23 -12.82 -15.25
C PRO A 18 -11.25 -11.32 -14.89
N SER A 19 -12.19 -10.96 -14.01
CA SER A 19 -12.24 -9.61 -13.44
C SER A 19 -10.94 -9.29 -12.69
N PRO A 20 -10.54 -8.00 -12.62
CA PRO A 20 -9.38 -7.61 -11.84
C PRO A 20 -9.55 -7.98 -10.36
N TRP A 21 -8.45 -8.38 -9.77
CA TRP A 21 -8.38 -8.80 -8.38
C TRP A 21 -7.06 -8.33 -7.76
N TRP A 22 -7.06 -8.24 -6.43
CA TRP A 22 -5.90 -7.82 -5.67
C TRP A 22 -5.56 -8.83 -4.58
N GLN A 23 -4.30 -8.81 -4.17
CA GLN A 23 -3.73 -9.82 -3.28
C GLN A 23 -2.86 -9.16 -2.21
N VAL A 24 -2.69 -9.86 -1.09
CA VAL A 24 -1.77 -9.47 -0.02
C VAL A 24 -0.75 -10.57 0.22
N LYS A 25 0.44 -10.22 0.71
CA LYS A 25 1.49 -11.16 1.10
C LYS A 25 2.09 -10.75 2.44
N ASP A 26 2.14 -11.69 3.38
CA ASP A 26 2.79 -11.52 4.70
C ASP A 26 2.22 -10.38 5.58
N GLY A 27 1.05 -9.84 5.21
CA GLY A 27 0.47 -8.65 5.84
C GLY A 27 -1.00 -8.84 6.21
N ASP A 28 -1.41 -8.14 7.26
CA ASP A 28 -2.80 -8.08 7.69
C ASP A 28 -3.59 -7.07 6.85
N VAL A 29 -4.88 -7.32 6.68
CA VAL A 29 -5.82 -6.38 6.07
C VAL A 29 -6.85 -6.02 7.13
N THR A 30 -7.01 -4.74 7.44
CA THR A 30 -7.97 -4.31 8.47
C THR A 30 -8.90 -3.23 7.95
N THR A 31 -10.20 -3.39 8.18
CA THR A 31 -11.22 -2.39 7.87
C THR A 31 -12.39 -2.52 8.84
N ASN A 32 -13.15 -1.44 9.06
CA ASN A 32 -14.46 -1.52 9.72
C ASN A 32 -15.61 -1.64 8.70
N GLY A 33 -15.29 -1.95 7.44
CA GLY A 33 -16.24 -2.17 6.35
C GLY A 33 -16.08 -3.54 5.71
N ASP A 34 -16.32 -3.58 4.40
CA ASP A 34 -16.18 -4.78 3.57
C ASP A 34 -14.74 -4.95 3.06
N ILE A 35 -14.33 -6.21 2.88
CA ILE A 35 -13.16 -6.60 2.09
C ILE A 35 -13.67 -7.40 0.90
N SER A 36 -13.38 -6.94 -0.32
CA SER A 36 -13.75 -7.66 -1.55
C SER A 36 -12.58 -7.74 -2.52
N SER A 37 -12.29 -8.95 -2.99
CA SER A 37 -11.32 -9.24 -4.06
C SER A 37 -11.80 -10.47 -4.83
N SER A 38 -11.90 -10.40 -6.15
CA SER A 38 -12.34 -11.55 -6.98
C SER A 38 -11.20 -12.49 -7.31
N VAL A 39 -10.50 -13.03 -6.29
CA VAL A 39 -9.26 -13.80 -6.46
C VAL A 39 -9.41 -14.92 -7.48
N PHE A 40 -8.45 -14.99 -8.40
CA PHE A 40 -8.41 -15.92 -9.53
C PHE A 40 -6.97 -16.32 -9.84
N PRO A 41 -6.70 -17.54 -10.35
CA PRO A 41 -7.63 -18.67 -10.57
C PRO A 41 -7.98 -19.39 -9.26
N ALA A 42 -8.88 -20.38 -9.37
CA ALA A 42 -9.18 -21.30 -8.27
C ALA A 42 -7.89 -21.92 -7.70
N GLY A 43 -7.80 -22.03 -6.37
CA GLY A 43 -6.58 -22.47 -5.68
C GLY A 43 -5.61 -21.34 -5.34
N THR A 44 -5.83 -20.12 -5.84
CA THR A 44 -5.08 -18.93 -5.41
C THR A 44 -5.58 -18.43 -4.05
N GLN A 45 -4.67 -17.88 -3.24
CA GLN A 45 -4.97 -17.33 -1.92
C GLN A 45 -5.09 -15.81 -1.99
N PHE A 46 -6.01 -15.23 -1.22
CA PHE A 46 -6.11 -13.78 -1.06
C PHE A 46 -4.91 -13.21 -0.28
N ILE A 47 -4.48 -13.90 0.77
CA ILE A 47 -3.28 -13.58 1.55
C ILE A 47 -2.28 -14.73 1.41
N LEU A 48 -1.15 -14.44 0.76
CA LEU A 48 -0.01 -15.34 0.62
C LEU A 48 0.83 -15.39 1.89
N ASP A 49 1.43 -16.55 2.13
CA ASP A 49 2.39 -16.74 3.21
C ASP A 49 3.64 -15.88 3.00
N GLY A 50 4.14 -15.33 4.10
CA GLY A 50 5.41 -14.64 4.16
C GLY A 50 6.63 -15.56 4.15
N SER A 51 7.79 -14.91 4.26
CA SER A 51 9.08 -15.61 4.44
C SER A 51 9.10 -16.47 5.71
N GLY A 52 8.32 -16.09 6.73
CA GLY A 52 8.14 -16.87 7.96
C GLY A 52 7.21 -18.07 7.84
N GLY A 53 6.57 -18.29 6.68
CA GLY A 53 5.62 -19.40 6.45
C GLY A 53 4.24 -19.19 7.07
N PHE A 54 3.89 -17.95 7.39
CA PHE A 54 2.58 -17.59 7.94
C PHE A 54 1.94 -16.50 7.07
N PRO A 55 0.62 -16.56 6.84
CA PRO A 55 -0.12 -15.47 6.23
C PRO A 55 -0.54 -14.47 7.31
N GLY A 56 -0.89 -13.26 6.89
CA GLY A 56 -1.62 -12.31 7.72
C GLY A 56 -3.09 -12.69 7.92
N VAL A 57 -3.82 -11.85 8.64
CA VAL A 57 -5.21 -12.02 9.01
C VAL A 57 -6.06 -10.87 8.47
N PRO A 58 -7.09 -11.13 7.65
CA PRO A 58 -8.09 -10.14 7.32
C PRO A 58 -9.03 -9.94 8.52
N THR A 59 -9.11 -8.69 8.99
CA THR A 59 -9.98 -8.23 10.06
C THR A 59 -10.99 -7.24 9.50
N TYR A 60 -12.27 -7.54 9.63
CA TYR A 60 -13.36 -6.77 9.01
C TYR A 60 -14.60 -6.75 9.91
N SER A 61 -15.50 -5.78 9.73
CA SER A 61 -16.83 -5.81 10.39
C SER A 61 -18.01 -5.84 9.43
N GLY A 62 -17.76 -5.75 8.12
CA GLY A 62 -18.75 -6.01 7.07
C GLY A 62 -18.68 -7.45 6.56
N SER A 63 -18.52 -7.58 5.25
CA SER A 63 -18.37 -8.83 4.51
C SER A 63 -16.93 -9.08 4.06
N LEU A 64 -16.56 -10.35 3.93
CA LEU A 64 -15.32 -10.79 3.31
C LEU A 64 -15.66 -11.64 2.08
N SER A 65 -15.27 -11.18 0.90
CA SER A 65 -15.46 -11.88 -0.37
C SER A 65 -14.14 -12.00 -1.11
N VAL A 66 -13.69 -13.24 -1.36
CA VAL A 66 -12.39 -13.55 -2.00
C VAL A 66 -12.55 -14.28 -3.34
N GLY A 67 -13.72 -14.16 -3.99
CA GLY A 67 -13.97 -14.80 -5.30
C GLY A 67 -13.91 -16.34 -5.24
N ILE A 68 -13.24 -16.94 -6.22
CA ILE A 68 -13.06 -18.41 -6.32
C ILE A 68 -11.78 -18.90 -5.62
N GLY A 69 -11.01 -17.99 -5.04
CA GLY A 69 -9.83 -18.28 -4.25
C GLY A 69 -10.14 -18.75 -2.83
N THR A 70 -9.09 -18.86 -2.04
CA THR A 70 -9.17 -19.11 -0.59
C THR A 70 -8.63 -17.90 0.18
N ILE A 71 -8.94 -17.79 1.48
CA ILE A 71 -8.48 -16.65 2.28
C ILE A 71 -6.94 -16.68 2.41
N SER A 72 -6.39 -17.80 2.88
CA SER A 72 -4.95 -18.00 3.09
C SER A 72 -4.65 -19.48 3.32
N SER A 73 -3.36 -19.84 3.47
CA SER A 73 -2.94 -21.21 3.81
C SER A 73 -3.50 -21.72 5.16
N LYS A 74 -3.87 -20.80 6.05
CA LYS A 74 -4.41 -21.10 7.39
C LYS A 74 -5.89 -20.82 7.52
N LEU A 75 -6.51 -20.20 6.52
CA LEU A 75 -7.91 -19.76 6.53
C LEU A 75 -8.26 -18.87 7.72
N TRP A 76 -7.27 -18.15 8.27
CA TRP A 76 -7.48 -17.24 9.38
C TRP A 76 -8.25 -16.00 8.90
N ASN A 77 -9.26 -15.60 9.67
CA ASN A 77 -10.00 -14.36 9.51
C ASN A 77 -10.64 -13.94 10.83
N ALA A 78 -10.89 -12.65 11.00
CA ALA A 78 -11.58 -12.09 12.15
C ALA A 78 -12.71 -11.17 11.69
N ASN A 79 -13.96 -11.55 12.01
CA ASN A 79 -15.11 -10.66 11.86
C ASN A 79 -15.36 -9.91 13.17
N THR A 80 -14.75 -8.74 13.31
CA THR A 80 -14.86 -7.90 14.49
C THR A 80 -14.62 -6.44 14.13
N SER A 81 -15.24 -5.53 14.87
CA SER A 81 -14.98 -4.11 14.71
C SER A 81 -13.73 -3.71 15.49
N THR A 82 -12.88 -2.91 14.86
CA THR A 82 -11.73 -2.31 15.51
C THR A 82 -12.11 -0.93 16.02
N THR A 83 -12.17 -0.77 17.35
CA THR A 83 -12.34 0.54 17.97
C THR A 83 -10.96 1.16 18.20
N GLN A 84 -10.53 2.00 17.26
CA GLN A 84 -9.35 2.83 17.51
C GLN A 84 -9.74 4.00 18.41
N GLY A 85 -9.40 3.91 19.70
CA GLY A 85 -9.60 5.01 20.65
C GLY A 85 -8.76 6.27 20.36
N LYS A 86 -7.86 6.20 19.36
CA LYS A 86 -7.02 7.31 18.92
C LYS A 86 -6.89 7.27 17.39
N LEU A 87 -7.13 8.42 16.76
CA LEU A 87 -6.91 8.61 15.33
C LEU A 87 -5.45 8.99 15.10
N PHE A 88 -4.79 8.28 14.18
CA PHE A 88 -3.41 8.55 13.77
C PHE A 88 -3.45 9.20 12.37
N ASP A 89 -3.97 10.42 12.29
CA ASP A 89 -4.17 11.19 11.06
C ASP A 89 -2.95 12.08 10.72
N TYR A 90 -3.03 12.84 9.62
CA TYR A 90 -2.00 13.82 9.26
C TYR A 90 -1.71 14.79 10.41
N LEU A 91 -2.77 15.31 11.07
CA LEU A 91 -2.63 16.27 12.16
C LEU A 91 -1.84 15.68 13.34
N TYR A 92 -2.10 14.41 13.68
CA TYR A 92 -1.34 13.68 14.69
C TYR A 92 0.14 13.63 14.32
N PHE A 93 0.51 13.19 13.11
CA PHE A 93 1.92 13.08 12.72
C PHE A 93 2.60 14.45 12.57
N ASN A 94 1.91 15.46 12.07
CA ASN A 94 2.40 16.84 11.98
C ASN A 94 2.64 17.43 13.39
N SER A 95 1.81 17.09 14.38
CA SER A 95 2.01 17.52 15.78
C SER A 95 3.20 16.84 16.47
N LEU A 96 3.67 15.70 15.96
CA LEU A 96 4.81 14.97 16.51
C LEU A 96 6.16 15.38 15.92
N ILE A 97 6.18 16.31 14.95
CA ILE A 97 7.43 16.86 14.44
C ILE A 97 8.17 17.54 15.62
N PRO A 98 9.40 17.10 15.95
CA PRO A 98 10.17 17.73 17.02
C PRO A 98 10.40 19.22 16.73
N SER A 99 10.39 20.06 17.76
CA SER A 99 10.55 21.52 17.60
C SER A 99 11.91 21.95 17.03
N ASP A 100 12.93 21.09 17.09
CA ASP A 100 14.25 21.31 16.51
C ASP A 100 14.37 20.85 15.04
N VAL A 101 13.31 20.24 14.50
CA VAL A 101 13.22 19.88 13.08
C VAL A 101 12.52 20.99 12.34
N ILE A 102 13.19 21.54 11.33
CA ILE A 102 12.60 22.47 10.36
C ILE A 102 12.48 21.70 9.03
N PRO A 103 11.28 21.21 8.67
CA PRO A 103 11.10 20.49 7.41
C PRO A 103 11.44 21.38 6.21
N THR A 104 12.05 20.79 5.20
CA THR A 104 12.28 21.45 3.92
C THR A 104 10.96 21.54 3.16
N VAL A 105 10.68 22.68 2.55
CA VAL A 105 9.47 22.85 1.73
C VAL A 105 9.58 21.94 0.49
N ALA A 106 8.62 21.02 0.35
CA ALA A 106 8.51 20.15 -0.81
C ALA A 106 7.87 20.92 -1.98
N THR A 107 8.57 20.97 -3.10
CA THR A 107 8.06 21.54 -4.36
C THR A 107 7.72 20.43 -5.35
N ASN A 108 6.83 20.74 -6.29
CA ASN A 108 6.49 19.82 -7.38
C ASN A 108 7.77 19.37 -8.10
N ALA A 109 7.77 18.09 -8.48
CA ALA A 109 8.78 17.47 -9.33
C ALA A 109 10.13 17.03 -8.72
N SER A 110 10.36 17.03 -7.38
CA SER A 110 11.29 16.07 -6.73
C SER A 110 11.49 16.27 -5.22
N LEU A 111 11.61 15.15 -4.50
CA LEU A 111 12.18 15.08 -3.14
C LEU A 111 13.71 14.94 -3.20
N ARG A 112 14.39 15.96 -3.76
CA ARG A 112 15.85 15.95 -3.87
C ARG A 112 16.48 15.96 -2.48
N SER A 113 17.61 15.26 -2.34
CA SER A 113 18.35 15.30 -1.08
C SER A 113 18.74 16.73 -0.74
N THR A 114 18.48 17.10 0.50
CA THR A 114 18.93 18.37 1.06
C THR A 114 20.33 18.24 1.66
N GLY A 115 20.82 17.01 1.86
CA GLY A 115 22.03 16.71 2.64
C GLY A 115 21.87 16.93 4.14
N PHE A 116 20.72 17.44 4.59
CA PHE A 116 20.46 17.75 5.99
C PHE A 116 19.51 16.71 6.59
N THR A 117 20.04 15.90 7.50
CA THR A 117 19.23 14.94 8.26
C THR A 117 19.08 15.39 9.71
N LYS A 118 17.90 15.14 10.28
CA LYS A 118 17.65 15.24 11.71
C LYS A 118 17.07 13.93 12.20
N TYR A 119 17.69 13.40 13.26
CA TYR A 119 17.40 12.06 13.78
C TYR A 119 17.59 10.94 12.73
N GLY A 120 18.42 11.17 11.70
CA GLY A 120 18.66 10.21 10.61
C GLY A 120 17.65 10.26 9.46
N TYR A 121 16.76 11.25 9.43
CA TYR A 121 15.75 11.43 8.38
C TYR A 121 15.88 12.80 7.71
N GLU A 122 15.60 12.85 6.42
CA GLU A 122 15.31 14.09 5.70
C GLU A 122 13.80 14.37 5.81
N TRP A 123 13.47 15.56 6.30
CA TRP A 123 12.08 15.95 6.58
C TRP A 123 11.60 16.93 5.52
N PHE A 124 10.48 16.61 4.89
CA PHE A 124 9.83 17.43 3.89
C PHE A 124 8.40 17.75 4.31
N LYS A 125 7.96 18.96 4.01
CA LYS A 125 6.57 19.39 4.23
C LYS A 125 6.06 20.20 3.05
N SER A 126 4.80 19.99 2.66
CA SER A 126 4.07 20.85 1.73
C SER A 126 2.81 21.38 2.43
N ASP A 127 2.60 22.70 2.39
CA ASP A 127 1.40 23.36 2.94
C ASP A 127 0.23 23.38 1.92
N GLY A 128 0.31 22.55 0.89
CA GLY A 128 -0.69 22.41 -0.16
C GLY A 128 -0.53 21.10 -0.91
N SER A 129 -1.28 20.95 -1.99
CA SER A 129 -1.20 19.75 -2.82
C SER A 129 0.14 19.63 -3.53
N LEU A 130 0.64 18.40 -3.59
CA LEU A 130 1.95 18.07 -4.12
C LEU A 130 1.85 17.02 -5.21
N THR A 131 2.56 17.23 -6.33
CA THR A 131 2.80 16.18 -7.32
C THR A 131 4.27 15.77 -7.29
N ILE A 132 4.49 14.52 -6.93
CA ILE A 132 5.79 13.86 -7.06
C ILE A 132 5.85 13.27 -8.47
N GLU A 133 6.67 13.89 -9.30
CA GLU A 133 6.98 13.47 -10.66
C GLU A 133 8.48 13.62 -10.85
N ILE A 134 9.19 12.53 -11.11
CA ILE A 134 10.57 12.60 -11.55
C ILE A 134 10.64 11.85 -12.88
N ASP A 135 11.47 12.35 -13.81
CA ASP A 135 11.74 11.74 -15.12
C ASP A 135 12.29 10.29 -15.03
N SER A 136 12.51 9.77 -13.82
CA SER A 136 12.99 8.41 -13.53
C SER A 136 12.39 7.86 -12.22
N ASN A 137 12.53 6.55 -12.01
CA ASN A 137 12.14 5.89 -10.76
C ASN A 137 12.87 6.53 -9.56
N ILE A 138 12.12 6.79 -8.49
CA ILE A 138 12.64 7.38 -7.26
C ILE A 138 13.35 6.28 -6.48
N ASN A 139 14.66 6.38 -6.39
CA ASN A 139 15.46 5.66 -5.40
C ASN A 139 16.15 6.69 -4.51
N PHE A 140 15.92 6.59 -3.20
CA PHE A 140 16.53 7.48 -2.24
C PHE A 140 17.98 7.13 -1.90
N ALA A 141 18.58 6.12 -2.55
CA ALA A 141 19.96 5.68 -2.38
C ALA A 141 20.32 5.42 -0.91
N GLY A 142 19.43 4.71 -0.20
CA GLY A 142 19.55 4.43 1.23
C GLY A 142 19.18 5.60 2.16
N ARG A 143 18.76 6.77 1.65
CA ARG A 143 18.23 7.83 2.51
C ARG A 143 16.88 7.44 3.11
N LYS A 144 16.60 8.03 4.26
CA LYS A 144 15.33 7.92 4.97
C LYS A 144 14.59 9.24 4.87
N VAL A 145 13.43 9.23 4.24
CA VAL A 145 12.67 10.43 3.88
C VAL A 145 11.31 10.39 4.55
N ILE A 146 10.94 11.49 5.20
CA ILE A 146 9.60 11.72 5.76
C ILE A 146 8.97 12.88 5.01
N LEU A 147 7.77 12.66 4.49
CA LEU A 147 6.99 13.66 3.78
C LEU A 147 5.66 13.90 4.48
N LEU A 148 5.34 15.17 4.73
CA LEU A 148 4.03 15.61 5.20
C LEU A 148 3.38 16.50 4.12
N VAL A 149 2.13 16.24 3.79
CA VAL A 149 1.40 16.99 2.75
C VAL A 149 0.05 17.47 3.29
N ASP A 150 -0.10 18.79 3.41
CA ASP A 150 -1.36 19.45 3.78
C ASP A 150 -2.23 19.70 2.55
N GLY A 151 -2.68 18.62 1.92
CA GLY A 151 -3.41 18.64 0.65
C GLY A 151 -3.51 17.24 0.06
N TYR A 152 -3.66 17.13 -1.26
CA TYR A 152 -3.55 15.83 -1.94
C TYR A 152 -2.13 15.58 -2.44
N LEU A 153 -1.74 14.31 -2.48
CA LEU A 153 -0.48 13.85 -3.03
C LEU A 153 -0.75 13.07 -4.32
N THR A 154 -0.06 13.43 -5.41
CA THR A 154 -0.06 12.64 -6.65
C THR A 154 1.33 12.04 -6.86
N ILE A 155 1.41 10.72 -7.01
CA ILE A 155 2.66 9.99 -7.26
C ILE A 155 2.66 9.52 -8.72
N ARG A 156 3.60 10.04 -9.53
CA ARG A 156 3.67 9.76 -10.97
C ARG A 156 4.80 8.83 -11.38
N SER A 157 5.73 8.54 -10.48
CA SER A 157 6.91 7.70 -10.72
C SER A 157 7.00 6.61 -9.66
N ASN A 158 7.61 5.48 -10.02
CA ASN A 158 7.86 4.39 -9.07
C ASN A 158 8.73 4.87 -7.90
N ILE A 159 8.52 4.28 -6.72
CA ILE A 159 9.37 4.49 -5.53
C ILE A 159 9.96 3.15 -5.17
N ASN A 160 11.27 2.99 -5.39
CA ASN A 160 12.01 1.76 -5.19
C ASN A 160 13.11 2.03 -4.16
N LEU A 161 12.96 1.51 -2.96
CA LEU A 161 13.89 1.75 -1.87
C LEU A 161 15.02 0.71 -1.89
N THR A 162 16.07 1.00 -1.13
CA THR A 162 17.12 0.01 -0.88
C THR A 162 16.73 -0.78 0.37
N ASP A 163 16.44 -2.06 0.21
CA ASP A 163 15.97 -2.93 1.30
C ASP A 163 16.84 -2.81 2.56
N GLY A 164 16.19 -2.69 3.72
CA GLY A 164 16.86 -2.62 5.03
C GLY A 164 17.58 -1.30 5.32
N VAL A 165 17.68 -0.37 4.37
CA VAL A 165 18.42 0.89 4.54
C VAL A 165 17.55 2.12 4.21
N GLY A 166 16.92 2.10 3.04
CA GLY A 166 16.06 3.17 2.55
C GLY A 166 14.69 3.14 3.21
N PHE A 167 14.17 4.33 3.51
CA PHE A 167 12.84 4.48 4.12
C PHE A 167 12.11 5.64 3.46
N PHE A 168 10.81 5.44 3.24
CA PHE A 168 9.91 6.51 2.85
C PHE A 168 8.62 6.42 3.66
N GLY A 169 8.32 7.48 4.41
CA GLY A 169 7.06 7.63 5.12
C GLY A 169 6.34 8.89 4.64
N THR A 170 5.11 8.76 4.17
CA THR A 170 4.29 9.90 3.75
C THR A 170 2.97 9.95 4.50
N PHE A 171 2.63 11.14 4.99
CA PHE A 171 1.40 11.41 5.74
C PHE A 171 0.67 12.57 5.08
N VAL A 172 -0.58 12.35 4.66
CA VAL A 172 -1.30 13.24 3.75
C VAL A 172 -2.69 13.55 4.31
N ASN A 173 -3.03 14.84 4.45
CA ASN A 173 -4.33 15.31 4.92
C ASN A 173 -5.47 15.02 3.91
N GLY A 174 -5.13 14.93 2.63
CA GLY A 174 -6.08 14.61 1.55
C GLY A 174 -5.88 13.20 1.00
N ASN A 175 -6.13 13.07 -0.30
CA ASN A 175 -6.00 11.81 -1.03
C ASN A 175 -4.56 11.56 -1.45
N ILE A 176 -4.20 10.28 -1.56
CA ILE A 176 -3.02 9.83 -2.31
C ILE A 176 -3.52 9.25 -3.64
N ASN A 177 -3.09 9.84 -4.76
CA ASN A 177 -3.44 9.42 -6.11
C ASN A 177 -2.20 8.87 -6.82
N LEU A 178 -2.24 7.60 -7.23
CA LEU A 178 -1.17 7.01 -8.03
C LEU A 178 -1.46 7.15 -9.51
N ASN A 179 -0.45 7.51 -10.29
CA ASN A 179 -0.56 7.49 -11.74
C ASN A 179 -0.62 6.02 -12.24
N PRO A 180 -1.44 5.71 -13.26
CA PRO A 180 -1.48 4.40 -13.93
C PRO A 180 -0.14 3.84 -14.43
N ALA A 181 0.86 4.70 -14.65
CA ALA A 181 2.22 4.30 -15.01
C ALA A 181 3.06 3.79 -13.82
N VAL A 182 2.63 4.06 -12.58
CA VAL A 182 3.29 3.51 -11.38
C VAL A 182 2.98 2.02 -11.30
N THR A 183 4.05 1.23 -11.24
CA THR A 183 4.04 -0.24 -11.15
C THR A 183 4.68 -0.74 -9.86
N GLN A 184 5.47 0.09 -9.18
CA GLN A 184 6.16 -0.27 -7.95
C GLN A 184 6.16 0.90 -6.96
N LEU A 185 5.79 0.59 -5.73
CA LEU A 185 5.71 1.55 -4.64
C LEU A 185 6.25 0.93 -3.34
N GLU A 186 7.21 1.59 -2.71
CA GLU A 186 7.79 1.12 -1.46
C GLU A 186 7.70 2.17 -0.36
N GLY A 187 7.38 1.75 0.87
CA GLY A 187 7.33 2.63 2.05
C GLY A 187 6.02 2.56 2.84
N ILE A 188 5.79 3.59 3.65
CA ILE A 188 4.60 3.73 4.50
C ILE A 188 3.78 4.92 4.02
N TYR A 189 2.52 4.66 3.68
CA TYR A 189 1.61 5.63 3.09
C TYR A 189 0.39 5.79 3.98
N LEU A 190 0.11 7.03 4.40
CA LEU A 190 -1.08 7.38 5.15
C LEU A 190 -1.84 8.52 4.46
N ALA A 191 -3.12 8.30 4.20
CA ALA A 191 -4.04 9.30 3.67
C ALA A 191 -5.24 9.47 4.60
N ASP A 192 -5.53 10.70 5.03
CA ASP A 192 -6.78 10.97 5.74
C ASP A 192 -7.98 10.88 4.77
N GLY A 193 -7.76 11.22 3.50
CA GLY A 193 -8.68 10.95 2.40
C GLY A 193 -8.54 9.53 1.87
N ILE A 194 -8.71 9.36 0.55
CA ILE A 194 -8.69 8.07 -0.16
C ILE A 194 -7.27 7.76 -0.67
N PHE A 195 -6.86 6.49 -0.58
CA PHE A 195 -5.74 5.97 -1.37
C PHE A 195 -6.27 5.38 -2.68
N ASN A 196 -5.97 6.02 -3.80
CA ASN A 196 -6.52 5.72 -5.11
C ASN A 196 -5.41 5.33 -6.11
N THR A 197 -5.47 4.10 -6.63
CA THR A 197 -4.48 3.61 -7.60
C THR A 197 -4.77 4.03 -9.05
N ASN A 198 -5.96 4.58 -9.30
CA ASN A 198 -6.52 4.95 -10.61
C ASN A 198 -6.61 3.80 -11.63
N THR A 199 -7.41 3.99 -12.68
CA THR A 199 -7.57 3.00 -13.75
C THR A 199 -6.33 2.89 -14.62
N GLY A 200 -5.82 1.67 -14.77
CA GLY A 200 -4.62 1.39 -15.56
C GLY A 200 -4.46 -0.09 -15.87
N SER A 201 -3.69 -0.40 -16.91
CA SER A 201 -3.44 -1.77 -17.36
C SER A 201 -2.13 -2.39 -16.88
N ASN A 202 -1.37 -1.63 -16.09
CA ASN A 202 -0.13 -2.11 -15.48
C ASN A 202 -0.39 -2.58 -14.05
N ALA A 203 0.17 -3.75 -13.72
CA ALA A 203 0.13 -4.28 -12.36
C ALA A 203 0.88 -3.35 -11.40
N LEU A 204 0.33 -3.19 -10.21
CA LEU A 204 0.95 -2.42 -9.14
C LEU A 204 1.42 -3.36 -8.02
N TRP A 205 2.69 -3.28 -7.68
CA TRP A 205 3.24 -3.91 -6.49
C TRP A 205 3.58 -2.85 -5.45
N VAL A 206 2.96 -2.96 -4.27
CA VAL A 206 3.21 -2.09 -3.12
C VAL A 206 3.89 -2.91 -2.03
N ARG A 207 5.12 -2.55 -1.66
CA ARG A 207 5.85 -3.18 -0.56
C ARG A 207 5.98 -2.21 0.63
N GLY A 208 5.35 -2.54 1.74
CA GLY A 208 5.34 -1.72 2.96
C GLY A 208 3.99 -1.68 3.62
N SER A 209 3.41 -0.50 3.84
CA SER A 209 2.11 -0.35 4.51
C SER A 209 1.32 0.81 3.95
N VAL A 210 0.02 0.59 3.74
CA VAL A 210 -0.93 1.61 3.28
C VAL A 210 -2.06 1.68 4.27
N ALA A 211 -2.34 2.88 4.77
CA ALA A 211 -3.47 3.18 5.62
C ALA A 211 -4.23 4.36 5.04
N SER A 212 -5.56 4.29 5.05
CA SER A 212 -6.40 5.38 4.58
C SER A 212 -7.71 5.42 5.34
N TYR A 213 -8.08 6.59 5.85
CA TYR A 213 -9.33 6.79 6.60
C TYR A 213 -10.53 7.04 5.69
N GLY A 214 -10.32 7.63 4.50
CA GLY A 214 -11.34 7.77 3.46
C GLY A 214 -11.57 6.49 2.64
N GLY A 215 -10.72 5.47 2.80
CA GLY A 215 -10.82 4.17 2.15
C GLY A 215 -9.81 3.96 1.02
N ILE A 216 -9.69 2.71 0.58
CA ILE A 216 -8.76 2.31 -0.48
C ILE A 216 -9.56 1.98 -1.74
N THR A 217 -9.25 2.65 -2.85
CA THR A 217 -9.84 2.42 -4.17
C THR A 217 -8.80 1.85 -5.10
N LEU A 218 -9.09 0.65 -5.59
CA LEU A 218 -8.23 -0.18 -6.42
C LEU A 218 -8.82 -0.24 -7.83
N GLY A 219 -8.11 0.29 -8.82
CA GLY A 219 -8.64 0.55 -10.16
C GLY A 219 -7.92 -0.18 -11.29
N ARG A 220 -6.88 -0.98 -11.00
CA ARG A 220 -6.07 -1.61 -12.05
C ARG A 220 -6.81 -2.78 -12.69
N ASP A 221 -6.70 -2.89 -14.00
CA ASP A 221 -7.28 -3.98 -14.79
C ASP A 221 -6.31 -4.40 -15.88
N LEU A 222 -5.67 -5.55 -15.68
CA LEU A 222 -4.65 -6.04 -16.60
C LEU A 222 -5.28 -6.54 -17.89
N VAL A 223 -4.51 -6.48 -18.97
CA VAL A 223 -4.88 -7.14 -20.24
C VAL A 223 -5.14 -8.63 -20.01
N ASN A 224 -4.44 -9.23 -19.05
CA ASN A 224 -4.67 -10.60 -18.59
C ASN A 224 -4.58 -10.66 -17.05
N ASN A 225 -5.71 -10.90 -16.39
CA ASN A 225 -5.81 -11.10 -14.94
C ASN A 225 -5.73 -12.59 -14.55
N ASP A 226 -5.46 -13.49 -15.52
CA ASP A 226 -5.26 -14.91 -15.27
C ASP A 226 -3.90 -15.14 -14.58
N GLY A 227 -3.96 -15.65 -13.34
CA GLY A 227 -2.80 -16.00 -12.53
C GLY A 227 -2.04 -14.83 -11.90
N ASN A 228 -2.36 -13.58 -12.27
CA ASN A 228 -1.66 -12.39 -11.77
C ASN A 228 -2.64 -11.37 -11.20
N PRO A 229 -2.44 -10.89 -9.96
CA PRO A 229 -3.26 -9.82 -9.40
C PRO A 229 -2.94 -8.50 -10.10
N ALA A 230 -3.98 -7.67 -10.28
CA ALA A 230 -3.82 -6.31 -10.77
C ALA A 230 -3.07 -5.44 -9.75
N GLU A 231 -3.29 -5.68 -8.45
CA GLU A 231 -2.59 -5.03 -7.35
C GLU A 231 -2.13 -6.04 -6.29
N LEU A 232 -0.86 -5.99 -5.91
CA LEU A 232 -0.25 -6.80 -4.86
C LEU A 232 0.29 -5.91 -3.75
N PHE A 233 -0.14 -6.17 -2.51
CA PHE A 233 0.38 -5.54 -1.31
C PHE A 233 1.23 -6.52 -0.51
N GLU A 234 2.52 -6.27 -0.42
CA GLU A 234 3.47 -7.07 0.35
C GLU A 234 3.90 -6.33 1.60
N TYR A 235 3.88 -7.01 2.74
CA TYR A 235 4.37 -6.43 3.97
C TYR A 235 5.89 -6.21 3.90
N GLY A 236 6.32 -4.98 4.17
CA GLY A 236 7.74 -4.60 4.26
C GLY A 236 8.19 -4.47 5.71
N PRO A 237 8.67 -5.54 6.37
CA PRO A 237 9.04 -5.49 7.79
C PRO A 237 10.19 -4.52 8.08
N ASP A 238 11.13 -4.37 7.14
CA ASP A 238 12.20 -3.38 7.19
C ASP A 238 11.67 -1.94 7.25
N GLN A 239 10.60 -1.63 6.51
CA GLN A 239 10.01 -0.29 6.51
C GLN A 239 9.44 0.05 7.89
N VAL A 240 8.83 -0.92 8.58
CA VAL A 240 8.33 -0.75 9.94
C VAL A 240 9.49 -0.62 10.94
N MET A 241 10.56 -1.41 10.80
CA MET A 241 11.74 -1.31 11.66
C MET A 241 12.49 0.01 11.48
N LEU A 242 12.45 0.60 10.29
CA LEU A 242 13.05 1.90 9.97
C LEU A 242 12.14 3.08 10.31
N PHE A 243 10.94 2.85 10.85
CA PHE A 243 10.02 3.92 11.21
C PHE A 243 10.59 4.81 12.33
N PRO A 244 10.49 6.14 12.22
CA PRO A 244 11.06 7.07 13.20
C PRO A 244 10.41 6.92 14.58
N SER A 245 11.23 6.64 15.60
CA SER A 245 10.80 6.58 17.02
C SER A 245 10.24 7.89 17.58
N LYS A 246 10.43 9.01 16.86
CA LYS A 246 9.84 10.31 17.17
C LYS A 246 8.37 10.40 16.75
N LEU A 247 7.97 9.67 15.72
CA LEU A 247 6.58 9.57 15.28
C LEU A 247 5.85 8.37 15.91
N ALA A 248 6.58 7.45 16.55
CA ALA A 248 6.00 6.33 17.26
C ALA A 248 5.17 6.78 18.47
N PHE A 249 4.03 6.13 18.69
CA PHE A 249 3.21 6.38 19.86
C PHE A 249 3.96 6.01 21.14
N ARG A 250 4.15 6.99 22.03
CA ARG A 250 4.72 6.76 23.36
C ARG A 250 3.60 6.65 24.37
N ARG A 251 3.43 5.47 24.98
CA ARG A 251 2.65 5.35 26.21
C ARG A 251 3.47 5.94 27.34
N THR A 252 3.03 7.07 27.90
CA THR A 252 3.58 7.57 29.16
C THR A 252 3.25 6.56 30.26
N LYS A 253 4.27 5.87 30.76
CA LYS A 253 4.13 5.04 31.96
C LYS A 253 4.30 5.96 33.16
N TRP A 254 3.21 6.27 33.85
CA TRP A 254 3.30 6.87 35.17
C TRP A 254 3.81 5.81 36.15
N VAL A 255 4.82 6.16 36.93
CA VAL A 255 5.34 5.33 38.02
C VAL A 255 5.32 6.21 39.26
N GLU A 256 4.69 5.70 40.33
CA GLU A 256 4.70 6.36 41.63
C GLU A 256 6.13 6.35 42.17
N VAL A 257 6.65 7.52 42.52
CA VAL A 257 7.90 7.63 43.27
C VAL A 257 7.50 7.73 44.73
N ALA A 258 7.84 6.70 45.52
CA ALA A 258 7.60 6.72 46.97
C ALA A 258 8.40 7.87 47.61
N PRO A 259 7.81 8.62 48.55
CA PRO A 259 8.48 9.73 49.24
C PRO A 259 9.68 9.29 50.10
#